data_AF-A0A1X0JKD7-F1
#
_entry.id   AF-A0A1X0JKD7-F1
#
_cell.length_a   1.000
_cell.length_b   1.000
_cell.length_c   1.000
_cell.angle_alpha   90.00
_cell.angle_beta   90.00
_cell.angle_gamma   90.00
#
_symmetry.space_group_name_H-M   'P 1'
#
loop_
_entity.id
_entity.type
_entity.pdbx_description
1 polymer ?
#
loop_
_entity_poly.entity_id
_entity_poly.type
_entity_poly.pdbx_seq_one_letter_code
_entity_poly.pdbx_strand_id
1 'polypeptide(L)'
;MTRNRLRIGVGIALTVTLAAGVTLVVSNSTSDCDTVRAMIAHNNEFNEHIDSAVATGVQPDVGEYQSWALQLRQLAEKVRDPALAERAHTVANLAEESVPMVETYLEDDEVGAHYNSAPPQYIKDYSRIAGQFHEELVTLGENCPV
;
A
#
# COMPACT_ATOMS: atom_id res chain seq x y z
N MET A 1 -45.53 -32.31 50.62
CA MET A 1 -44.46 -33.24 51.06
C MET A 1 -44.55 -34.43 50.10
N THR A 2 -43.58 -34.83 49.28
CA THR A 2 -42.12 -34.79 49.34
C THR A 2 -41.55 -35.01 47.92
N ARG A 3 -40.37 -34.44 47.67
CA ARG A 3 -39.50 -34.52 46.48
C ARG A 3 -39.11 -35.95 46.11
N ASN A 4 -38.90 -36.21 44.80
CA ASN A 4 -37.66 -36.77 44.22
C ASN A 4 -37.75 -36.76 42.68
N ARG A 5 -37.24 -35.70 42.03
CA ARG A 5 -35.92 -35.55 41.41
C ARG A 5 -35.76 -36.31 40.08
N LEU A 6 -36.02 -35.56 38.99
CA LEU A 6 -35.68 -35.86 37.60
C LEU A 6 -34.20 -36.25 37.43
N ARG A 7 -33.97 -37.30 36.62
CA ARG A 7 -32.80 -37.39 35.75
C ARG A 7 -33.34 -37.59 34.33
N ILE A 8 -33.43 -36.50 33.56
CA ILE A 8 -33.71 -36.57 32.12
C ILE A 8 -32.38 -36.90 31.45
N GLY A 9 -32.32 -38.09 30.86
CA GLY A 9 -31.23 -38.52 30.00
C GLY A 9 -31.17 -37.68 28.73
N VAL A 10 -29.93 -37.38 28.35
CA VAL A 10 -29.54 -36.64 27.16
C VAL A 10 -29.97 -37.40 25.91
N GLY A 11 -30.89 -36.82 25.15
CA GLY A 11 -31.22 -37.22 23.78
C GLY A 11 -30.74 -36.13 22.83
N ILE A 12 -29.62 -36.39 22.15
CA ILE A 12 -29.00 -35.51 21.16
C ILE A 12 -29.90 -35.46 19.93
N ALA A 13 -30.45 -34.27 19.64
CA ALA A 13 -30.96 -33.94 18.32
C ALA A 13 -30.05 -32.84 17.73
N LEU A 14 -29.08 -33.27 16.93
CA LEU A 14 -28.26 -32.42 16.08
C LEU A 14 -29.15 -31.84 14.97
N THR A 15 -29.75 -30.67 15.21
CA THR A 15 -30.23 -29.82 14.12
C THR A 15 -29.06 -28.99 13.64
N VAL A 16 -28.37 -29.45 12.59
CA VAL A 16 -27.44 -28.63 11.82
C VAL A 16 -28.28 -27.62 11.04
N THR A 17 -28.56 -26.48 11.66
CA THR A 17 -29.11 -25.33 10.95
C THR A 17 -27.98 -24.73 10.13
N LEU A 18 -27.98 -24.99 8.83
CA LEU A 18 -27.21 -24.22 7.85
C LEU A 18 -27.80 -22.80 7.84
N ALA A 19 -27.42 -21.99 8.82
CA ALA A 19 -27.49 -20.55 8.69
C ALA A 19 -26.42 -20.18 7.65
N ALA A 20 -26.85 -20.03 6.40
CA ALA A 20 -26.11 -19.25 5.43
C ALA A 20 -26.03 -17.82 6.01
N GLY A 21 -24.98 -17.60 6.81
CA GLY A 21 -24.60 -16.28 7.26
C GLY A 21 -24.21 -15.51 6.01
N VAL A 22 -25.17 -14.80 5.43
CA VAL A 22 -24.85 -13.58 4.68
C VAL A 22 -24.26 -12.66 5.73
N THR A 23 -22.95 -12.78 5.95
CA THR A 23 -22.20 -11.72 6.61
C THR A 23 -22.34 -10.54 5.66
N LEU A 24 -23.30 -9.67 5.96
CA LEU A 24 -23.19 -8.28 5.59
C LEU A 24 -21.88 -7.82 6.22
N VAL A 25 -20.79 -7.92 5.44
CA VAL A 25 -19.62 -7.09 5.65
C VAL A 25 -20.17 -5.70 5.46
N VAL A 26 -20.56 -5.08 6.58
CA VAL A 26 -20.79 -3.65 6.66
C VAL A 26 -19.41 -3.05 6.42
N SER A 27 -19.06 -2.90 5.14
CA SER A 27 -17.91 -2.12 4.74
C SER A 27 -18.20 -0.73 5.25
N ASN A 28 -17.55 -0.33 6.35
CA ASN A 28 -17.26 1.08 6.60
C ASN A 28 -16.40 1.52 5.42
N SER A 29 -17.04 1.86 4.29
CA SER A 29 -16.32 2.33 3.12
C SER A 29 -15.84 3.73 3.45
N THR A 30 -14.61 3.81 3.94
CA THR A 30 -13.73 4.97 3.73
C THR A 30 -13.98 5.49 2.32
N SER A 31 -14.27 6.78 2.18
CA SER A 31 -14.56 7.34 0.86
C SER A 31 -13.35 7.15 -0.06
N ASP A 32 -13.57 7.16 -1.37
CA ASP A 32 -12.44 7.08 -2.31
C ASP A 32 -11.43 8.21 -2.07
N CYS A 33 -11.90 9.41 -1.71
CA CYS A 33 -11.02 10.51 -1.35
C CYS A 33 -10.30 10.34 -0.02
N ASP A 34 -10.89 9.67 0.97
CA ASP A 34 -10.12 9.30 2.19
C ASP A 34 -9.01 8.29 1.84
N THR A 35 -9.26 7.36 0.91
CA THR A 35 -8.25 6.39 0.45
C THR A 35 -7.14 7.08 -0.33
N VAL A 36 -7.48 7.99 -1.23
CA VAL A 36 -6.50 8.83 -1.96
C VAL A 36 -5.66 9.66 -0.99
N ARG A 37 -6.28 10.28 0.02
CA ARG A 37 -5.55 11.01 1.07
C ARG A 37 -4.60 10.10 1.85
N ALA A 38 -4.99 8.86 2.14
CA ALA A 38 -4.11 7.89 2.77
C ALA A 38 -2.91 7.51 1.87
N MET A 39 -3.09 7.43 0.55
CA MET A 39 -1.96 7.21 -0.39
C MET A 39 -0.95 8.35 -0.34
N ILE A 40 -1.44 9.59 -0.40
CA ILE A 40 -0.60 10.79 -0.34
C ILE A 40 0.13 10.87 1.01
N ALA A 41 -0.57 10.62 2.11
CA ALA A 41 0.03 10.61 3.45
C ALA A 41 1.12 9.55 3.56
N HIS A 42 0.86 8.31 3.15
CA HIS A 42 1.84 7.23 3.14
C HIS A 42 3.08 7.56 2.30
N ASN A 43 2.89 8.18 1.13
CA ASN A 43 4.01 8.65 0.32
C ASN A 43 4.86 9.72 1.04
N ASN A 44 4.21 10.67 1.68
CA ASN A 44 4.92 11.74 2.40
C ASN A 44 5.68 11.19 3.60
N GLU A 45 5.07 10.29 4.38
CA GLU A 45 5.71 9.61 5.50
C GLU A 45 6.95 8.82 5.05
N PHE A 46 6.86 8.13 3.90
CA PHE A 46 8.00 7.44 3.32
C PHE A 46 9.12 8.40 2.92
N ASN A 47 8.79 9.51 2.25
CA ASN A 47 9.80 10.51 1.86
C ASN A 47 10.51 11.11 3.09
N GLU A 48 9.75 11.49 4.13
CA GLU A 48 10.32 12.00 5.38
C GLU A 48 11.25 10.98 6.05
N HIS A 49 10.86 9.69 6.03
CA HIS A 49 11.67 8.61 6.56
C HIS A 49 12.99 8.43 5.79
N ILE A 50 12.93 8.39 4.45
CA ILE A 50 14.12 8.26 3.59
C ILE A 50 15.05 9.47 3.75
N ASP A 51 14.50 10.69 3.75
CA ASP A 51 15.29 11.91 3.94
C ASP A 51 16.00 11.92 5.30
N SER A 52 15.31 11.47 6.36
CA SER A 52 15.89 11.33 7.70
C SER A 52 16.99 10.25 7.74
N ALA A 53 16.79 9.10 7.09
CA ALA A 53 17.79 8.04 7.02
C ALA A 53 19.07 8.55 6.32
N VAL A 54 18.93 9.15 5.14
CA VAL A 54 20.05 9.70 4.37
C VAL A 54 20.76 10.81 5.15
N ALA A 55 20.04 11.71 5.82
CA ALA A 55 20.62 12.78 6.63
C ALA A 55 21.45 12.25 7.82
N THR A 56 21.14 11.05 8.31
CA THR A 56 21.89 10.38 9.39
C THR A 56 22.97 9.42 8.88
N GLY A 57 23.18 9.37 7.55
CA GLY A 57 24.15 8.49 6.91
C GLY A 57 23.72 7.01 6.89
N VAL A 58 22.44 6.74 7.11
CA VAL A 58 21.85 5.41 6.99
C VAL A 58 21.33 5.25 5.56
N GLN A 59 21.83 4.25 4.86
CA GLN A 59 21.34 3.89 3.55
C GLN A 59 20.03 3.10 3.71
N PRO A 60 18.93 3.50 3.04
CA PRO A 60 17.69 2.75 3.08
C PRO A 60 17.82 1.39 2.40
N ASP A 61 17.04 0.42 2.88
CA ASP A 61 16.98 -0.94 2.33
C ASP A 61 15.97 -1.04 1.17
N VAL A 62 16.23 -1.93 0.21
CA VAL A 62 15.32 -2.25 -0.90
C VAL A 62 13.96 -2.72 -0.38
N GLY A 63 13.93 -3.47 0.73
CA GLY A 63 12.70 -3.94 1.37
C GLY A 63 11.80 -2.81 1.86
N GLU A 64 12.35 -1.64 2.20
CA GLU A 64 11.58 -0.46 2.57
C GLU A 64 10.83 0.12 1.35
N TYR A 65 11.51 0.22 0.20
CA TYR A 65 10.88 0.63 -1.06
C TYR A 65 9.83 -0.38 -1.55
N GLN A 66 10.10 -1.68 -1.40
CA GLN A 66 9.11 -2.73 -1.72
C GLN A 66 7.86 -2.60 -0.85
N SER A 67 8.04 -2.38 0.45
CA SER A 67 6.93 -2.20 1.40
C SER A 67 6.13 -0.93 1.08
N TRP A 68 6.82 0.16 0.73
CA TRP A 68 6.18 1.40 0.31
C TRP A 68 5.32 1.21 -0.94
N ALA A 69 5.87 0.62 -1.99
CA ALA A 69 5.15 0.36 -3.24
C ALA A 69 3.95 -0.58 -3.03
N LEU A 70 4.12 -1.64 -2.23
CA LEU A 70 3.04 -2.57 -1.89
C LEU A 70 1.88 -1.86 -1.17
N GLN A 71 2.17 -0.98 -0.23
CA GLN A 71 1.12 -0.26 0.49
C GLN A 71 0.36 0.71 -0.45
N LEU A 72 1.06 1.36 -1.39
CA LEU A 72 0.41 2.17 -2.43
C LEU A 72 -0.51 1.32 -3.32
N ARG A 73 -0.07 0.13 -3.73
CA ARG A 73 -0.91 -0.83 -4.48
C ARG A 73 -2.18 -1.20 -3.71
N GLN A 74 -2.04 -1.59 -2.44
CA GLN A 74 -3.17 -1.99 -1.60
C GLN A 74 -4.17 -0.86 -1.36
N LEU A 75 -3.72 0.38 -1.34
CA LEU A 75 -4.59 1.54 -1.25
C LEU A 75 -5.27 1.83 -2.60
N ALA A 76 -4.53 1.76 -3.71
CA ALA A 76 -5.10 1.96 -5.05
C ALA A 76 -6.24 0.98 -5.36
N GLU A 77 -6.10 -0.30 -4.97
CA GLU A 77 -7.14 -1.33 -5.13
C GLU A 77 -8.45 -1.05 -4.38
N LYS A 78 -8.44 -0.13 -3.41
CA LYS A 78 -9.63 0.23 -2.62
C LYS A 78 -10.42 1.39 -3.24
N VAL A 79 -9.83 2.11 -4.19
CA VAL A 79 -10.46 3.25 -4.89
C VAL A 79 -11.44 2.72 -5.94
N ARG A 80 -12.71 3.17 -5.86
CA ARG A 80 -13.81 2.64 -6.69
C ARG A 80 -14.27 3.59 -7.79
N ASP A 81 -14.21 4.89 -7.54
CA ASP A 81 -14.46 5.91 -8.56
C ASP A 81 -13.50 5.69 -9.73
N PRO A 82 -14.00 5.44 -10.96
CA PRO A 82 -13.14 5.07 -12.08
C PRO A 82 -12.08 6.12 -12.43
N ALA A 83 -12.40 7.42 -12.27
CA ALA A 83 -11.48 8.49 -12.61
C ALA A 83 -10.34 8.62 -11.57
N LEU A 84 -10.63 8.31 -10.30
CA LEU A 84 -9.61 8.25 -9.25
C LEU A 84 -8.83 6.93 -9.30
N ALA A 85 -9.51 5.82 -9.56
CA ALA A 85 -8.92 4.47 -9.55
C ALA A 85 -7.83 4.32 -10.61
N GLU A 86 -8.07 4.81 -11.84
CA GLU A 86 -7.06 4.77 -12.91
C GLU A 86 -5.76 5.46 -12.47
N ARG A 87 -5.86 6.66 -11.89
CA ARG A 87 -4.71 7.44 -11.44
C ARG A 87 -4.03 6.80 -10.23
N ALA A 88 -4.80 6.33 -9.25
CA ALA A 88 -4.27 5.63 -8.09
C ALA A 88 -3.49 4.37 -8.50
N HIS A 89 -3.99 3.62 -9.49
CA HIS A 89 -3.27 2.48 -10.04
C HIS A 89 -2.00 2.90 -10.79
N THR A 90 -2.02 4.02 -11.52
CA THR A 90 -0.81 4.57 -12.15
C THR A 90 0.25 4.92 -11.10
N VAL A 91 -0.12 5.59 -10.00
CA VAL A 91 0.79 5.86 -8.87
C VAL A 91 1.40 4.57 -8.33
N ALA A 92 0.60 3.54 -8.07
CA ALA A 92 1.08 2.26 -7.58
C ALA A 92 2.01 1.55 -8.58
N ASN A 93 1.67 1.55 -9.88
CA ASN A 93 2.52 0.97 -10.93
C ASN A 93 3.88 1.66 -11.00
N LEU A 94 3.90 3.00 -10.96
CA LEU A 94 5.14 3.78 -11.04
C LEU A 94 6.02 3.55 -9.80
N ALA A 95 5.42 3.42 -8.61
CA ALA A 95 6.14 3.02 -7.40
C ALA A 95 6.79 1.64 -7.56
N GLU A 96 6.05 0.65 -8.03
CA GLU A 96 6.57 -0.70 -8.29
C GLU A 96 7.69 -0.70 -9.36
N GLU A 97 7.54 0.07 -10.43
CA GLU A 97 8.55 0.21 -11.49
C GLU A 97 9.86 0.85 -10.97
N SER A 98 9.77 1.69 -9.94
CA SER A 98 10.94 2.35 -9.35
C SER A 98 11.80 1.41 -8.48
N VAL A 99 11.22 0.38 -7.86
CA VAL A 99 11.91 -0.55 -6.96
C VAL A 99 13.17 -1.17 -7.57
N PRO A 100 13.14 -1.81 -8.76
CA PRO A 100 14.35 -2.40 -9.34
C PRO A 100 15.42 -1.37 -9.69
N MET A 101 15.04 -0.11 -9.94
CA MET A 101 16.00 0.97 -10.21
C MET A 101 16.72 1.41 -8.94
N VAL A 102 16.00 1.43 -7.82
CA VAL A 102 16.58 1.69 -6.49
C VAL A 102 17.49 0.54 -6.08
N GLU A 103 17.07 -0.71 -6.28
CA GLU A 103 17.92 -1.88 -6.03
C GLU A 103 19.24 -1.78 -6.81
N THR A 104 19.17 -1.50 -8.12
CA THR A 104 20.36 -1.29 -8.95
C THR A 104 21.23 -0.14 -8.43
N TYR A 105 20.62 0.96 -7.96
CA TYR A 105 21.35 2.09 -7.40
C TYR A 105 22.11 1.71 -6.12
N LEU A 106 21.46 0.97 -5.21
CA LEU A 106 22.08 0.53 -3.97
C LEU A 106 23.21 -0.47 -4.22
N GLU A 107 23.03 -1.41 -5.16
CA GLU A 107 24.09 -2.33 -5.59
C GLU A 107 25.31 -1.59 -6.17
N ASP A 108 25.07 -0.59 -7.02
CA ASP A 108 26.14 0.23 -7.60
C ASP A 108 26.89 1.05 -6.53
N ASP A 109 26.18 1.58 -5.53
CA ASP A 109 26.77 2.33 -4.41
C ASP A 109 27.64 1.42 -3.52
N GLU A 110 27.16 0.21 -3.20
CA GLU A 110 27.91 -0.79 -2.42
C GLU A 110 29.25 -1.16 -3.05
N VAL A 111 29.30 -1.30 -4.39
CA VAL A 111 30.54 -1.63 -5.11
C VAL A 111 31.39 -0.42 -5.44
N GLY A 112 30.98 0.79 -5.03
CA GLY A 112 31.68 2.04 -5.28
C GLY A 112 31.74 2.38 -6.78
N ALA A 113 30.66 2.12 -7.51
CA ALA A 113 30.58 2.41 -8.94
C ALA A 113 30.79 3.92 -9.18
N HIS A 114 31.89 4.27 -9.84
CA HIS A 114 32.16 5.64 -10.24
C HIS A 114 31.69 5.87 -11.68
N TYR A 115 30.61 6.65 -11.85
CA TYR A 115 30.15 7.08 -13.16
C TYR A 115 31.07 8.17 -13.70
N ASN A 116 32.13 7.78 -14.41
CA ASN A 116 33.07 8.69 -15.07
C ASN A 116 32.51 9.29 -16.39
N SER A 117 31.22 9.10 -16.66
CA SER A 117 30.56 9.47 -17.91
C SER A 117 29.09 9.85 -17.65
N ALA A 118 28.30 10.00 -18.73
CA ALA A 118 26.87 10.33 -18.62
C ALA A 118 26.12 9.35 -17.70
N PRO A 119 25.09 9.80 -16.95
CA PRO A 119 24.35 8.94 -16.03
C PRO A 119 23.84 7.67 -16.72
N PRO A 120 23.89 6.51 -16.03
CA PRO A 120 23.25 5.29 -16.47
C PRO A 120 21.79 5.50 -16.86
N GLN A 121 21.29 4.63 -17.74
CA GLN A 121 19.92 4.74 -18.25
C GLN A 121 18.87 4.62 -17.12
N TYR A 122 19.09 3.74 -16.14
CA TYR A 122 18.16 3.56 -15.02
C TYR A 122 18.01 4.83 -14.17
N ILE A 123 19.05 5.67 -14.03
CA ILE A 123 18.94 6.96 -13.31
C ILE A 123 18.02 7.93 -14.06
N LYS A 124 18.11 7.94 -15.40
CA LYS A 124 17.24 8.77 -16.26
C LYS A 124 15.80 8.28 -16.20
N ASP A 125 15.59 6.97 -16.25
CA ASP A 125 14.27 6.37 -16.15
C ASP A 125 13.65 6.61 -14.78
N TYR A 126 14.43 6.48 -13.70
CA TYR A 126 13.99 6.82 -12.35
C TYR A 126 13.52 8.28 -12.26
N SER A 127 14.28 9.22 -12.81
CA SER A 127 13.94 10.65 -12.81
C SER A 127 12.63 10.93 -13.57
N ARG A 128 12.43 10.25 -14.71
CA ARG A 128 11.20 10.35 -15.51
C ARG A 128 10.00 9.82 -14.73
N ILE A 129 10.12 8.63 -14.14
CA ILE A 129 9.06 7.97 -13.37
C ILE A 129 8.72 8.79 -12.14
N ALA A 130 9.70 9.34 -11.43
CA ALA A 130 9.49 10.22 -10.28
C ALA A 130 8.67 11.47 -10.65
N GLY A 131 8.94 12.07 -11.83
CA GLY A 131 8.15 13.17 -12.36
C GLY A 131 6.68 12.77 -12.61
N GLN A 132 6.46 11.66 -13.32
CA GLN A 132 5.12 11.14 -13.59
C GLN A 132 4.36 10.79 -12.31
N PHE A 133 5.05 10.18 -11.35
CA PHE A 133 4.50 9.79 -10.06
C PHE A 133 4.03 11.03 -9.27
N HIS A 134 4.85 12.08 -9.23
CA HIS A 134 4.50 13.33 -8.58
C HIS A 134 3.28 14.00 -9.25
N GLU A 135 3.25 14.07 -10.58
CA GLU A 135 2.11 14.64 -11.32
C GLU A 135 0.79 13.93 -11.01
N GLU A 136 0.80 12.59 -10.94
CA GLU A 136 -0.40 11.83 -10.59
C GLU A 136 -0.83 12.03 -9.13
N LEU A 137 0.12 12.11 -8.18
CA LEU A 137 -0.21 12.42 -6.78
C LEU A 137 -0.82 13.82 -6.62
N VAL A 138 -0.28 14.83 -7.31
CA VAL A 138 -0.83 16.19 -7.32
C VAL A 138 -2.25 16.17 -7.88
N THR A 139 -2.45 15.53 -9.03
CA THR A 139 -3.76 15.44 -9.69
C THR A 139 -4.78 14.71 -8.80
N LEU A 140 -4.38 13.64 -8.13
CA LEU A 140 -5.22 12.95 -7.15
C LEU A 140 -5.60 13.88 -5.98
N GLY A 141 -4.65 14.65 -5.45
CA GLY A 141 -4.89 15.63 -4.39
C GLY A 141 -5.85 16.75 -4.81
N GLU A 142 -5.73 17.26 -6.03
CA GLU A 142 -6.64 18.28 -6.58
C GLU A 142 -8.08 17.76 -6.72
N ASN A 143 -8.25 16.49 -7.08
CA ASN A 143 -9.57 15.85 -7.18
C ASN A 143 -10.16 15.42 -5.83
N CYS A 144 -9.33 15.36 -4.79
CA CYS A 144 -9.74 15.00 -3.43
C CYS A 144 -9.23 16.03 -2.41
N PRO A 145 -9.76 17.27 -2.46
CA PRO A 145 -9.32 18.34 -1.58
C PRO A 145 -9.65 18.07 -0.10
N VAL A 146 -8.89 18.74 0.77
CA VAL A 146 -9.00 18.66 2.23
C VAL A 146 -10.17 19.48 2.78
#